data_AF-A0A2V5LNJ0-F1
#
_entry.id   AF-A0A2V5LNJ0-F1
#
_cell.length_a   1.000
_cell.length_b   1.000
_cell.length_c   1.000
_cell.angle_alpha   90.00
_cell.angle_beta   90.00
_cell.angle_gamma   90.00
#
_symmetry.space_group_name_H-M   'P 1'
#
loop_
_entity.id
_entity.type
_entity.pdbx_description
1 polymer ?
#
loop_
_entity_poly.entity_id
_entity_poly.type
_entity_poly.pdbx_seq_one_letter_code
_entity_poly.pdbx_strand_id
1 'polypeptide(L)'
;MSAEEFPKKELETLWAPWRVEYFKKEPRDLSFLSAAAQASDDAAHLVITRRKNSFLIMNRYPYAVGHLMAVPYRKIAELSALGENEVVELWNLVGHAQALLRAATKAQGF
;
A
#
# COMPACT_ATOMS: atom_id res chain seq x y z
N MET A 1 7.14 -32.92 21.37
CA MET A 1 6.97 -31.54 20.87
C MET A 1 5.48 -31.34 20.65
N SER A 2 4.80 -30.62 21.54
CA SER A 2 3.38 -30.30 21.36
C SER A 2 3.22 -29.49 20.07
N ALA A 3 2.32 -29.91 19.19
CA ALA A 3 1.82 -29.05 18.14
C ALA A 3 1.11 -27.89 18.86
N GLU A 4 1.74 -26.72 18.94
CA GLU A 4 1.07 -25.51 19.41
C GLU A 4 -0.14 -25.31 18.48
N GLU A 5 -1.33 -25.36 19.09
CA GLU A 5 -2.58 -25.19 18.38
C GLU A 5 -2.65 -23.76 17.85
N PHE A 6 -2.87 -23.60 16.55
CA PHE A 6 -2.86 -22.30 15.88
C PHE A 6 -3.85 -21.36 16.60
N PRO A 7 -3.44 -20.16 17.05
CA PRO A 7 -4.22 -19.27 17.92
C PRO A 7 -5.35 -18.58 17.13
N LYS A 8 -6.35 -19.37 16.73
CA LYS A 8 -7.45 -18.94 15.86
C LYS A 8 -8.41 -17.98 16.58
N LYS A 9 -8.42 -17.98 17.91
CA LYS A 9 -9.31 -17.13 18.72
C LYS A 9 -8.81 -15.68 18.76
N GLU A 10 -7.51 -15.49 18.65
CA GLU A 10 -6.82 -14.20 18.73
C GLU A 10 -6.66 -13.53 17.36
N LEU A 11 -6.93 -14.25 16.27
CA LEU A 11 -6.76 -13.78 14.90
C LEU A 11 -8.09 -13.31 14.29
N GLU A 12 -8.16 -12.04 13.94
CA GLU A 12 -9.27 -11.50 13.16
C GLU A 12 -9.20 -11.94 11.69
N THR A 13 -10.35 -12.29 11.12
CA THR A 13 -10.42 -12.75 9.72
C THR A 13 -10.52 -11.57 8.77
N LEU A 14 -9.54 -11.43 7.88
CA LEU A 14 -9.58 -10.49 6.75
C LEU A 14 -10.17 -11.17 5.50
N TRP A 15 -11.36 -10.73 5.11
CA TRP A 15 -12.06 -11.21 3.93
C TRP A 15 -11.52 -10.53 2.66
N ALA A 16 -11.07 -11.33 1.69
CA ALA A 16 -10.55 -10.86 0.41
C ALA A 16 -11.16 -11.68 -0.74
N PRO A 17 -12.40 -11.38 -1.17
CA PRO A 17 -13.08 -12.14 -2.23
C PRO A 17 -12.33 -12.12 -3.57
N TRP A 18 -11.58 -11.05 -3.86
CA TRP A 18 -10.72 -10.92 -5.05
C TRP A 18 -9.51 -11.87 -5.05
N ARG A 19 -9.22 -12.56 -3.94
CA ARG A 19 -7.99 -13.35 -3.77
C ARG A 19 -7.84 -14.46 -4.81
N VAL A 20 -8.94 -15.12 -5.20
CA VAL A 20 -8.92 -16.17 -6.22
C VAL A 20 -8.51 -15.61 -7.59
N GLU A 21 -9.07 -14.45 -7.96
CA GLU A 21 -8.76 -13.79 -9.22
C GLU A 21 -7.31 -13.29 -9.26
N TYR A 22 -6.84 -12.73 -8.14
CA TYR A 22 -5.46 -12.29 -7.99
C TYR A 22 -4.45 -13.42 -8.27
N PHE A 23 -4.67 -14.60 -7.67
CA PHE A 23 -3.76 -15.74 -7.86
C PHE A 23 -3.81 -16.35 -9.25
N LYS A 24 -4.94 -16.22 -9.96
CA LYS A 24 -5.09 -16.71 -11.34
C LYS A 24 -4.45 -15.79 -12.39
N LYS A 25 -4.05 -14.57 -12.00
CA LYS A 25 -3.54 -13.57 -12.93
C LYS A 25 -2.06 -13.82 -13.24
N GLU A 26 -1.78 -14.29 -14.45
CA GLU A 26 -0.42 -14.47 -14.99
C GLU A 26 -0.33 -13.84 -16.39
N PRO A 27 0.80 -13.22 -16.78
CA PRO A 27 1.99 -12.94 -15.95
C PRO A 27 1.74 -11.80 -14.96
N ARG A 28 2.45 -11.82 -13.83
CA ARG A 28 2.42 -10.72 -12.86
C ARG A 28 3.23 -9.52 -13.35
N ASP A 29 2.61 -8.35 -13.36
CA ASP A 29 3.32 -7.09 -13.60
C ASP A 29 4.06 -6.66 -12.33
N LEU A 30 5.39 -6.79 -12.35
CA LEU A 30 6.27 -6.36 -11.26
C LEU A 30 6.70 -4.89 -11.37
N SER A 31 6.19 -4.17 -12.37
CA SER A 31 6.57 -2.79 -12.69
C SER A 31 5.46 -1.78 -12.47
N PHE A 32 4.29 -2.19 -11.95
CA PHE A 32 3.12 -1.33 -11.79
C PHE A 32 3.41 -0.04 -10.98
N LEU A 33 4.31 -0.09 -10.00
CA LEU A 33 4.74 1.11 -9.24
C LEU A 33 5.55 2.08 -10.10
N SER A 34 6.43 1.56 -10.96
CA SER A 34 7.20 2.38 -11.91
C SER A 34 6.29 2.96 -12.99
N ALA A 35 5.31 2.19 -13.48
CA ALA A 35 4.29 2.67 -14.40
C ALA A 35 3.46 3.80 -13.77
N ALA A 36 2.96 3.60 -12.54
CA ALA A 36 2.23 4.62 -11.79
C ALA A 36 3.08 5.87 -11.55
N ALA A 37 4.36 5.72 -11.21
CA ALA A 37 5.28 6.84 -11.01
C ALA A 37 5.42 7.73 -12.26
N GLN A 38 5.44 7.13 -13.46
CA GLN A 38 5.67 7.85 -14.71
C GLN A 38 4.39 8.30 -15.42
N ALA A 39 3.25 7.70 -15.11
CA ALA A 39 1.98 8.06 -15.70
C ALA A 39 1.51 9.47 -15.30
N SER A 40 0.84 10.16 -16.22
CA SER A 40 0.13 11.41 -15.93
C SER A 40 -1.33 11.20 -15.54
N ASP A 41 -1.91 10.04 -15.89
CA ASP A 41 -3.27 9.66 -15.50
C ASP A 41 -3.23 8.95 -14.14
N ASP A 42 -3.33 9.77 -13.09
CA ASP A 42 -3.32 9.32 -11.70
C ASP A 42 -4.51 8.41 -11.38
N ALA A 43 -5.69 8.70 -11.92
CA ALA A 43 -6.89 7.93 -11.63
C ALA A 43 -6.80 6.51 -12.19
N ALA A 44 -6.30 6.35 -13.41
CA ALA A 44 -6.08 5.03 -14.02
C ALA A 44 -5.07 4.17 -13.25
N HIS A 45 -4.11 4.79 -12.57
CA HIS A 45 -3.06 4.13 -11.80
C HIS A 45 -3.31 4.14 -10.29
N LEU A 46 -4.48 4.61 -9.85
CA LEU A 46 -4.86 4.71 -8.44
C LEU A 46 -3.94 5.59 -7.58
N VAL A 47 -3.22 6.54 -8.20
CA VAL A 47 -2.39 7.52 -7.51
C VAL A 47 -3.29 8.59 -6.90
N ILE A 48 -3.06 8.91 -5.62
CA ILE A 48 -3.87 9.84 -4.84
C ILE A 48 -3.14 11.18 -4.69
N THR A 49 -1.86 11.13 -4.34
CA THR A 49 -1.07 12.32 -4.05
C THR A 49 0.37 12.11 -4.51
N ARG A 50 0.94 13.10 -5.21
CA ARG A 50 2.36 13.13 -5.59
C ARG A 50 3.13 14.15 -4.75
N ARG A 51 4.36 13.79 -4.39
CA ARG A 51 5.35 14.66 -3.74
C ARG A 51 6.65 14.63 -4.54
N LYS A 52 7.74 15.18 -4.00
CA LYS A 52 9.00 15.36 -4.74
C LYS A 52 9.76 14.05 -4.91
N ASN A 53 9.83 13.25 -3.85
CA ASN A 53 10.60 12.01 -3.79
C ASN A 53 9.70 10.75 -3.75
N SER A 54 8.41 10.91 -3.49
CA SER A 54 7.47 9.83 -3.25
C SER A 54 6.04 10.19 -3.66
N PHE A 55 5.16 9.18 -3.69
CA PHE A 55 3.75 9.33 -3.98
C PHE A 55 2.91 8.35 -3.14
N LEU A 56 1.63 8.66 -3.00
CA LEU A 56 0.63 7.85 -2.29
C LEU A 56 -0.28 7.20 -3.32
N ILE A 57 -0.46 5.89 -3.23
CA ILE A 57 -1.25 5.08 -4.17
C ILE A 57 -2.19 4.14 -3.41
N MET A 58 -3.37 3.87 -3.96
CA MET A 58 -4.29 2.85 -3.41
C MET A 58 -3.89 1.45 -3.87
N ASN A 59 -3.91 0.49 -2.94
CA ASN A 59 -3.70 -0.91 -3.30
C ASN A 59 -4.89 -1.45 -4.09
N ARG A 60 -4.65 -1.98 -5.29
CA ARG A 60 -5.67 -2.60 -6.17
C ARG A 60 -6.34 -3.81 -5.52
N TYR A 61 -5.62 -4.52 -4.64
CA TYR A 61 -6.09 -5.68 -3.90
C TYR A 61 -5.96 -5.40 -2.40
N PRO A 62 -6.80 -4.52 -1.84
CA PRO A 62 -6.63 -3.99 -0.49
C PRO A 62 -6.90 -5.06 0.57
N TYR A 63 -6.47 -4.87 1.82
CA TYR A 63 -6.86 -5.77 2.92
C TYR A 63 -8.15 -5.28 3.61
N ALA A 64 -8.27 -3.96 3.74
CA ALA A 64 -9.44 -3.24 4.20
C ALA A 64 -9.70 -2.06 3.27
N VAL A 65 -10.92 -1.52 3.29
CA VAL A 65 -11.30 -0.36 2.46
C VAL A 65 -10.35 0.80 2.74
N GLY A 66 -9.74 1.32 1.67
CA GLY A 66 -8.78 2.43 1.78
C GLY A 66 -7.35 2.01 2.11
N HIS A 67 -6.92 0.76 1.85
CA HIS A 67 -5.51 0.39 1.96
C HIS A 67 -4.64 1.25 1.02
N LEU A 68 -3.84 2.15 1.59
CA LEU A 68 -2.93 3.04 0.87
C LEU A 68 -1.47 2.62 1.07
N MET A 69 -0.61 2.94 0.10
CA MET A 69 0.83 2.69 0.13
C MET A 69 1.58 4.00 -0.15
N ALA A 70 2.53 4.35 0.69
CA ALA A 70 3.50 5.41 0.42
C ALA A 70 4.71 4.79 -0.30
N VAL A 71 5.06 5.32 -1.47
CA VAL A 71 6.02 4.68 -2.38
C VAL A 71 7.06 5.70 -2.84
N PRO A 72 8.37 5.42 -2.70
CA PRO A 72 9.40 6.27 -3.27
C PRO A 72 9.42 6.12 -4.79
N TYR A 73 9.77 7.18 -5.52
CA TYR A 73 9.95 7.06 -6.97
C TYR A 73 11.13 6.17 -7.34
N ARG A 74 12.17 6.14 -6.50
CA ARG A 74 13.35 5.32 -6.72
C ARG A 74 13.03 3.85 -6.41
N LYS A 75 13.28 2.98 -7.40
CA LYS A 75 13.04 1.54 -7.29
C LYS A 75 14.17 0.87 -6.49
N ILE A 76 13.94 0.70 -5.19
CA ILE A 76 14.85 0.03 -4.26
C ILE A 76 14.07 -0.99 -3.42
N ALA A 77 14.77 -2.02 -2.95
CA ALA A 77 14.19 -3.05 -2.09
C ALA A 77 14.40 -2.78 -0.60
N GLU A 78 15.51 -2.13 -0.25
CA GLU A 78 15.95 -1.96 1.13
C GLU A 78 15.62 -0.56 1.67
N LEU A 79 15.02 -0.49 2.85
CA LEU A 79 14.75 0.78 3.54
C LEU A 79 16.05 1.52 3.91
N SER A 80 17.12 0.78 4.22
CA SER A 80 18.44 1.35 4.56
C SER A 80 19.09 2.08 3.38
N ALA A 81 18.64 1.83 2.16
CA ALA A 81 19.14 2.53 0.98
C ALA A 81 18.47 3.88 0.75
N LEU A 82 17.40 4.22 1.47
CA LEU A 82 16.69 5.51 1.34
C LEU A 82 17.55 6.69 1.82
N GLY A 83 17.50 7.79 1.09
CA GLY A 83 18.03 9.06 1.57
C GLY A 83 17.12 9.69 2.62
N GLU A 84 17.68 10.56 3.47
CA GLU A 84 16.94 11.23 4.56
C GLU A 84 15.67 11.93 4.09
N ASN A 85 15.74 12.63 2.95
CA ASN A 85 14.58 13.31 2.35
C ASN A 85 13.51 12.34 1.85
N GLU A 86 13.88 11.14 1.40
CA GLU A 86 12.91 10.10 1.00
C GLU A 86 12.21 9.54 2.24
N VAL A 87 12.97 9.25 3.31
CA VAL A 87 12.44 8.73 4.58
C VAL A 87 11.43 9.72 5.18
N VAL A 88 11.81 11.00 5.31
CA VAL A 88 10.94 12.03 5.87
C VAL A 88 9.66 12.19 5.04
N GLU A 89 9.78 12.21 3.71
CA GLU A 89 8.62 12.39 2.85
C GLU A 89 7.66 11.19 2.86
N LEU A 90 8.19 9.95 2.92
CA LEU A 90 7.39 8.75 3.09
C LEU A 90 6.58 8.78 4.38
N TRP A 91 7.20 9.16 5.50
CA TRP A 91 6.48 9.28 6.78
C TRP A 91 5.44 10.41 6.77
N ASN A 92 5.74 11.53 6.12
CA ASN A 92 4.77 12.60 5.91
C ASN A 92 3.57 12.13 5.07
N LEU A 93 3.81 11.30 4.05
CA LEU A 93 2.72 10.67 3.27
C LEU A 93 1.89 9.71 4.10
N VAL A 94 2.50 8.93 4.99
CA VAL A 94 1.77 8.05 5.92
C VAL A 94 0.86 8.86 6.85
N GLY A 95 1.37 9.94 7.47
CA GLY A 95 0.54 10.83 8.29
C GLY A 95 -0.59 11.49 7.50
N HIS A 96 -0.31 11.90 6.26
CA HIS A 96 -1.32 12.43 5.34
C HIS A 96 -2.40 11.38 4.99
N ALA A 97 -2.00 10.14 4.73
CA ALA A 97 -2.91 9.02 4.46
C ALA A 97 -3.86 8.76 5.63
N GLN A 98 -3.37 8.78 6.87
CA GLN A 98 -4.21 8.63 8.06
C GLN A 98 -5.26 9.75 8.16
N ALA A 99 -4.87 11.01 7.93
CA ALA A 99 -5.81 12.13 7.93
C ALA A 99 -6.89 11.98 6.85
N LEU A 100 -6.48 11.61 5.62
CA LEU A 100 -7.40 11.35 4.50
C LEU A 100 -8.40 10.25 4.81
N LEU A 101 -7.92 9.10 5.29
CA LEU A 101 -8.78 7.96 5.60
C LEU A 101 -9.71 8.26 6.76
N ARG A 102 -9.25 8.96 7.81
CA ARG A 102 -10.12 9.38 8.90
C ARG A 102 -11.28 10.26 8.40
N ALA A 103 -11.01 11.17 7.46
CA ALA A 103 -12.03 12.02 6.87
C ALA A 103 -12.99 11.26 5.93
N ALA A 104 -12.46 10.40 5.06
CA ALA A 104 -13.23 9.76 3.99
C ALA A 104 -13.99 8.50 4.46
N THR A 105 -13.39 7.70 5.34
CA THR A 105 -13.95 6.40 5.76
C THR A 105 -14.36 6.35 7.22
N LYS A 106 -14.08 7.42 7.99
CA LYS A 106 -14.25 7.45 9.46
C LYS A 106 -13.48 6.33 10.15
N ALA A 107 -12.27 6.06 9.65
CA ALA A 107 -11.38 5.03 10.19
C ALA A 107 -11.17 5.19 11.71
N GLN A 108 -11.36 4.08 12.43
CA GLN A 108 -11.21 3.99 13.88
C GLN A 108 -9.76 3.64 14.27
N GLY A 109 -9.01 3.03 13.33
CA GLY A 109 -7.61 2.65 13.44
C GLY A 109 -6.94 2.57 12.07
N PHE A 110 -5.65 2.26 12.04
CA PHE A 110 -4.79 2.20 10.86
C PHE A 110 -3.82 1.03 10.93
#